data_AF-A0A662MCC5-F1
#
_entry.id   AF-A0A662MCC5-F1
#
_cell.length_a   1.000
_cell.length_b   1.000
_cell.length_c   1.000
_cell.angle_alpha   90.00
_cell.angle_beta   90.00
_cell.angle_gamma   90.00
#
_symmetry.space_group_name_H-M   'P 1'
#
loop_
_entity.id
_entity.type
_entity.pdbx_description
1 polymer ?
#
loop_
_entity_poly.entity_id
_entity_poly.type
_entity_poly.pdbx_seq_one_letter_code
_entity_poly.pdbx_strand_id
1 'polypeptide(L)'
;MFSIKKVEIEMNGEAKEMYLYASNPVQQRHGEDPLKNESNLPAYGIELGQFPSGSTIRFRVRAYDSVGNFALSDEFAVKIL
;
A
#
# COMPACT_ATOMS: atom_id res chain seq x y z
N MET A 1 9.01 21.91 -3.70
CA MET A 1 9.27 20.58 -4.30
C MET A 1 8.04 19.73 -4.04
N PHE A 2 7.36 19.25 -5.09
CA PHE A 2 6.19 18.40 -4.95
C PHE A 2 6.66 16.98 -4.70
N SER A 3 6.35 16.43 -3.54
CA SER A 3 6.66 15.05 -3.17
C SER A 3 5.40 14.38 -2.65
N ILE A 4 5.30 13.07 -2.81
CA ILE A 4 4.23 12.31 -2.15
C ILE A 4 4.48 12.39 -0.64
N LYS A 5 3.45 12.79 0.10
CA LYS A 5 3.48 12.91 1.55
C LYS A 5 2.99 11.63 2.21
N LYS A 6 1.90 11.06 1.68
CA LYS A 6 1.29 9.83 2.19
C LYS A 6 0.50 9.12 1.10
N VAL A 7 0.33 7.82 1.26
CA VAL A 7 -0.56 7.00 0.42
C VAL A 7 -1.42 6.14 1.34
N GLU A 8 -2.70 6.00 1.02
CA GLU A 8 -3.67 5.25 1.80
C GLU A 8 -4.34 4.20 0.91
N ILE A 9 -4.60 3.02 1.46
CA ILE A 9 -5.52 2.05 0.88
C ILE A 9 -6.90 2.21 1.53
N GLU A 10 -7.94 2.28 0.72
CA GLU A 10 -9.33 2.34 1.16
C GLU A 10 -10.00 0.99 0.86
N MET A 11 -10.51 0.33 1.89
CA MET A 11 -11.14 -0.98 1.82
C MET A 11 -12.25 -1.07 2.86
N ASN A 12 -13.44 -1.53 2.48
CA ASN A 12 -14.61 -1.64 3.36
C ASN A 12 -15.00 -0.33 4.08
N GLY A 13 -14.72 0.83 3.49
CA GLY A 13 -14.96 2.14 4.10
C GLY A 13 -13.91 2.57 5.13
N GLU A 14 -12.87 1.75 5.37
CA GLU A 14 -11.73 2.10 6.21
C GLU A 14 -10.53 2.48 5.34
N ALA A 15 -9.80 3.52 5.76
CA ALA A 15 -8.54 3.92 5.16
C ALA A 15 -7.37 3.50 6.05
N LYS A 16 -6.35 2.87 5.46
CA LYS A 16 -5.10 2.49 6.14
C LYS A 16 -3.91 3.11 5.42
N GLU A 17 -3.01 3.74 6.16
CA GLU A 17 -1.80 4.32 5.58
C GLU A 17 -0.85 3.23 5.09
N MET A 18 -0.32 3.43 3.88
CA MET A 18 0.64 2.55 3.24
C MET A 18 2.07 2.99 3.59
N TYR A 19 2.94 2.02 3.73
CA TYR A 19 4.33 2.21 4.07
C TYR A 19 5.19 2.35 2.82
N LEU A 20 6.13 3.29 2.84
CA LEU A 20 7.11 3.44 1.77
C LEU A 20 8.23 2.40 1.94
N TYR A 21 8.10 1.29 1.22
CA TYR A 21 9.13 0.27 1.17
C TYR A 21 10.40 0.80 0.49
N ALA A 22 11.56 0.30 0.94
CA ALA A 22 12.91 0.70 0.49
C ALA A 22 13.28 2.19 0.70
N SER A 23 12.63 2.87 1.64
CA SER A 23 13.04 4.20 2.10
C SER A 23 13.76 4.13 3.45
N ASN A 24 14.66 5.09 3.70
CA ASN A 24 15.42 5.23 4.94
C ASN A 24 14.61 6.06 5.97
N PRO A 25 14.44 5.62 7.24
CA PRO A 25 15.04 4.44 7.86
C PRO A 25 14.41 3.13 7.38
N VAL A 26 15.25 2.09 7.27
CA VAL A 26 14.84 0.72 6.96
C VAL A 26 13.72 0.31 7.92
N GLN A 27 12.52 0.12 7.38
CA GLN A 27 11.38 -0.36 8.14
C GLN A 27 11.54 -1.85 8.44
N GLN A 28 11.04 -2.31 9.60
CA GLN A 28 10.98 -3.75 9.90
C GLN A 28 10.11 -4.44 8.85
N ARG A 29 10.77 -5.22 7.98
CA ARG A 29 10.09 -6.08 7.03
C ARG A 29 9.58 -7.31 7.77
N HIS A 30 8.30 -7.65 7.62
CA HIS A 30 7.81 -8.97 8.00
C HIS A 30 8.66 -10.04 7.32
N GLY A 31 8.95 -11.13 8.04
CA GLY A 31 9.87 -12.18 7.58
C GLY A 31 9.46 -12.86 6.28
N GLU A 32 8.20 -12.70 5.87
CA GLU A 32 7.58 -13.35 4.71
C GLU A 32 7.66 -12.52 3.42
N ASP A 33 8.27 -11.35 3.43
CA ASP A 33 8.39 -10.50 2.23
C ASP A 33 9.46 -11.06 1.26
N PRO A 34 9.08 -11.61 0.09
CA PRO A 34 10.03 -12.22 -0.86
C PRO A 34 10.93 -11.19 -1.54
N LEU A 35 10.56 -9.90 -1.52
CA LEU A 35 11.40 -8.82 -2.04
C LEU A 35 12.45 -8.36 -1.01
N LYS A 36 12.56 -9.09 0.12
CA LYS A 36 13.65 -9.16 1.12
C LYS A 36 14.93 -8.41 0.79
N ASN A 37 15.48 -8.83 -0.34
CA ASN A 37 16.88 -8.68 -0.69
C ASN A 37 17.06 -8.08 -2.09
N GLU A 38 16.01 -7.47 -2.68
CA GLU A 38 16.10 -6.82 -3.99
C GLU A 38 16.01 -5.30 -3.84
N SER A 39 16.92 -4.59 -4.54
CA SER A 39 16.80 -3.14 -4.71
C SER A 39 15.63 -2.85 -5.64
N ASN A 40 14.58 -2.21 -5.11
CA ASN A 40 13.44 -1.77 -5.88
C ASN A 40 13.31 -0.24 -5.82
N LEU A 41 12.58 0.32 -6.79
CA LEU A 41 12.14 1.72 -6.69
C LEU A 41 11.24 1.86 -5.45
N PRO A 42 11.31 2.99 -4.73
CA PRO A 42 10.49 3.20 -3.54
C PRO A 42 9.01 3.07 -3.92
N ALA A 43 8.34 2.09 -3.30
CA ALA A 43 6.95 1.76 -3.56
C ALA A 43 6.17 1.84 -2.26
N TYR A 44 5.00 2.46 -2.31
CA TYR A 44 4.06 2.41 -1.20
C TYR A 44 3.34 1.07 -1.22
N GLY A 45 3.27 0.39 -0.07
CA GLY A 45 2.53 -0.85 0.07
C GLY A 45 2.13 -1.13 1.52
N ILE A 46 1.31 -2.16 1.70
CA ILE A 46 0.78 -2.54 3.01
C ILE A 46 0.45 -4.03 3.02
N GLU A 47 0.71 -4.68 4.15
CA GLU A 47 0.24 -6.03 4.42
C GLU A 47 -1.17 -5.97 5.03
N LEU A 48 -2.13 -6.61 4.38
CA LEU A 48 -3.54 -6.60 4.80
C LEU A 48 -3.92 -7.79 5.69
N GLY A 49 -2.95 -8.68 5.98
CA GLY A 49 -3.15 -9.90 6.75
C GLY A 49 -3.79 -11.02 5.94
N GLN A 50 -4.43 -11.94 6.66
CA GLN A 50 -5.05 -13.13 6.08
C GLN A 50 -6.53 -12.93 5.78
N PHE A 51 -6.97 -13.48 4.67
CA PHE A 51 -8.37 -13.46 4.24
C PHE A 51 -8.86 -14.89 4.00
N PRO A 52 -10.16 -15.18 4.22
CA PRO A 52 -10.72 -16.49 3.91
C PRO A 52 -10.56 -16.84 2.41
N SER A 53 -10.19 -18.09 2.12
CA SER A 53 -10.20 -18.61 0.74
C SER A 53 -11.61 -18.47 0.14
N GLY A 54 -11.68 -18.12 -1.13
CA GLY A 54 -12.92 -17.84 -1.86
C GLY A 54 -13.46 -16.43 -1.68
N SER A 55 -12.89 -15.62 -0.78
CA SER A 55 -13.28 -14.21 -0.64
C SER A 55 -12.77 -13.35 -1.80
N THR A 56 -13.43 -12.21 -2.04
CA THR A 56 -12.96 -11.19 -2.97
C THR A 56 -12.77 -9.89 -2.22
N ILE A 57 -11.56 -9.35 -2.29
CA ILE A 57 -11.18 -8.08 -1.69
C ILE A 57 -11.35 -6.99 -2.74
N ARG A 58 -11.94 -5.85 -2.36
CA ARG A 58 -12.07 -4.66 -3.19
C ARG A 58 -11.42 -3.48 -2.49
N PHE A 59 -10.58 -2.74 -3.20
CA PHE A 59 -9.88 -1.60 -2.61
C PHE A 59 -9.55 -0.52 -3.63
N ARG A 60 -9.29 0.69 -3.13
CA ARG A 60 -8.75 1.82 -3.89
C ARG A 60 -7.49 2.34 -3.22
N VAL A 61 -6.64 3.01 -3.98
CA VAL A 61 -5.42 3.64 -3.49
C VAL A 61 -5.54 5.15 -3.66
N ARG A 62 -5.22 5.90 -2.61
CA ARG A 62 -5.25 7.36 -2.59
C ARG A 62 -3.89 7.91 -2.23
N ALA A 63 -3.29 8.70 -3.12
CA ALA A 63 -1.99 9.33 -2.90
C ALA A 63 -2.15 10.82 -2.66
N TYR A 64 -1.44 11.37 -1.67
CA TYR A 64 -1.46 12.78 -1.32
C TYR A 64 -0.10 13.42 -1.55
N ASP A 65 -0.06 14.61 -2.12
CA ASP A 65 1.15 15.41 -2.23
C ASP A 65 1.46 16.20 -0.93
N SER A 66 2.59 16.89 -0.91
CA SER A 66 3.04 17.71 0.22
C SER A 66 2.17 18.94 0.50
N VAL A 67 1.33 19.35 -0.44
CA VAL A 67 0.46 20.54 -0.38
C VAL A 67 -0.99 20.16 -0.03
N GLY A 68 -1.32 18.87 -0.07
CA GLY A 68 -2.62 18.32 0.31
C GLY A 68 -3.52 17.93 -0.86
N ASN A 69 -3.07 18.05 -2.12
CA ASN A 69 -3.82 17.51 -3.25
C ASN A 69 -3.77 15.98 -3.20
N PHE A 70 -4.80 15.32 -3.71
CA PHE A 70 -4.82 13.86 -3.81
C PHE A 70 -5.27 13.37 -5.19
N ALA A 71 -4.78 12.19 -5.54
CA ALA A 71 -5.27 11.38 -6.65
C ALA A 71 -5.81 10.06 -6.11
N LEU A 72 -6.94 9.60 -6.65
CA LEU A 72 -7.59 8.34 -6.31
C LEU A 72 -7.51 7.39 -7.51
N SER A 73 -7.17 6.13 -7.27
CA SER A 73 -7.17 5.10 -8.30
C SER A 73 -8.59 4.63 -8.63
N ASP A 74 -8.70 3.86 -9.71
CA ASP A 74 -9.84 2.96 -9.92
C ASP A 74 -9.94 1.91 -8.81
N GLU A 75 -11.07 1.23 -8.72
CA GLU A 75 -11.27 0.11 -7.80
C GLU A 75 -10.58 -1.16 -8.33
N PHE A 76 -9.75 -1.75 -7.50
CA PHE A 76 -9.14 -3.05 -7.72
C PHE A 76 -9.96 -4.14 -7.04
N ALA A 77 -9.99 -5.32 -7.65
CA ALA A 77 -10.61 -6.51 -7.08
C ALA A 77 -9.66 -7.71 -7.16
N VAL A 78 -9.44 -8.37 -6.02
CA VAL A 78 -8.54 -9.54 -5.91
C VAL A 78 -9.33 -10.71 -5.31
N LYS A 79 -9.33 -11.85 -6.01
CA LYS A 79 -9.93 -13.09 -5.51
C LYS A 79 -8.88 -13.90 -4.75
N ILE A 80 -9.19 -14.28 -3.52
CA ILE A 80 -8.35 -15.13 -2.69
C ILE A 80 -8.66 -16.58 -3.02
N LEU A 81 -7.64 -17.33 -3.44
CA LEU A 81 -7.73 -18.75 -3.80
C LEU A 81 -7.41 -19.61 -2.58
#